data_AF-A0A482RES9-F1
#
_entry.id   AF-A0A482RES9-F1
#
_cell.length_a   1.000
_cell.length_b   1.000
_cell.length_c   1.000
_cell.angle_alpha   90.00
_cell.angle_beta   90.00
_cell.angle_gamma   90.00
#
_symmetry.space_group_name_H-M   'P 1'
#
loop_
_entity.id
_entity.type
_entity.pdbx_description
1 polymer ?
#
loop_
_entity_poly.entity_id
_entity_poly.type
_entity_poly.pdbx_seq_one_letter_code
_entity_poly.pdbx_strand_id
1 'polypeptide(L)'
;MRLATPEQLEVLKSNYAKHDAACVETVKALYRTLDLENVYLAYETECYNSLKAKITSVCAGTAIPEEVYLSLLHKIYKRSK
;
A
#
# COMPACT_ATOMS: atom_id res chain seq x y z
N MET A 1 1.07 -13.69 4.68
CA MET A 1 1.88 -12.56 5.17
C MET A 1 3.33 -12.99 5.16
N ARG A 2 4.18 -12.39 4.30
CA ARG A 2 5.60 -12.74 4.21
C ARG A 2 6.47 -12.14 5.32
N LEU A 3 5.95 -11.15 6.04
CA LEU A 3 6.67 -10.38 7.08
C LEU A 3 6.32 -10.81 8.52
N ALA A 4 5.24 -11.56 8.72
CA ALA A 4 4.76 -11.92 10.05
C ALA A 4 5.39 -13.23 10.53
N THR A 5 5.80 -13.28 11.79
CA THR A 5 6.21 -14.54 12.43
C THR A 5 5.02 -15.50 12.54
N PRO A 6 5.25 -16.82 12.63
CA PRO A 6 4.18 -17.80 12.77
C PRO A 6 3.24 -17.50 13.95
N GLU A 7 3.78 -17.04 15.09
CA GLU A 7 3.02 -16.65 16.27
C GLU A 7 2.10 -15.45 16.01
N GLN A 8 2.61 -14.42 15.31
CA GLN A 8 1.81 -13.26 14.91
C GLN A 8 0.71 -13.64 13.91
N LEU A 9 0.97 -14.63 13.06
CA LEU A 9 0.02 -15.10 12.06
C LEU A 9 -1.11 -15.93 12.70
N GLU A 10 -0.82 -16.68 13.77
CA GLU A 10 -1.84 -17.33 14.60
C GLU A 10 -2.70 -16.33 15.36
N VAL A 11 -2.08 -15.31 15.97
CA VAL A 11 -2.79 -14.21 16.63
C VAL A 11 -3.71 -13.50 15.65
N LEU A 12 -3.22 -13.20 14.45
CA LEU A 12 -4.04 -12.61 13.40
C LEU A 12 -5.21 -13.53 13.07
N LYS A 13 -4.97 -14.80 12.72
CA LYS A 13 -6.05 -15.75 12.35
C LYS A 13 -7.12 -15.90 13.44
N SER A 14 -6.71 -15.93 14.71
CA SER A 14 -7.63 -16.08 15.83
C SER A 14 -8.46 -14.83 16.13
N ASN A 15 -7.95 -13.64 15.78
CA ASN A 15 -8.60 -12.35 16.04
C ASN A 15 -9.23 -11.71 14.78
N TYR A 16 -8.88 -12.20 13.58
CA TYR A 16 -9.37 -11.69 12.30
C TYR A 16 -10.83 -12.07 12.09
N ALA A 17 -11.60 -11.14 11.51
CA ALA A 17 -13.05 -11.27 11.27
C ALA A 17 -13.93 -11.42 12.54
N LYS A 18 -13.38 -11.18 13.73
CA LYS A 18 -14.18 -11.02 14.95
C LYS A 18 -14.63 -9.56 15.08
N HIS A 19 -15.91 -9.37 15.40
CA HIS A 19 -16.51 -8.05 15.59
C HIS A 19 -16.17 -7.41 16.95
N ASP A 20 -15.37 -8.10 17.76
CA ASP A 20 -14.99 -7.68 19.10
C ASP A 20 -13.94 -6.57 19.06
N ALA A 21 -14.17 -5.48 19.80
CA ALA A 21 -13.29 -4.31 19.79
C ALA A 21 -11.87 -4.64 20.26
N ALA A 22 -11.72 -5.57 21.22
CA ALA A 22 -10.41 -6.00 21.72
C ALA A 22 -9.63 -6.80 20.65
N CYS A 23 -10.32 -7.63 19.87
CA CYS A 23 -9.72 -8.35 18.74
C CYS A 23 -9.24 -7.38 17.64
N VAL A 24 -10.05 -6.36 17.33
CA VAL A 24 -9.68 -5.33 16.34
C VAL A 24 -8.46 -4.51 16.81
N GLU A 25 -8.40 -4.15 18.08
CA GLU A 25 -7.26 -3.41 18.64
C GLU A 25 -5.97 -4.26 18.63
N THR A 26 -6.07 -5.55 18.97
CA THR A 26 -4.95 -6.51 18.91
C THR A 26 -4.39 -6.62 17.49
N VAL A 27 -5.28 -6.71 16.48
CA VAL A 27 -4.86 -6.75 15.06
C VAL A 27 -4.22 -5.43 14.63
N LYS A 28 -4.76 -4.28 15.05
CA LYS A 28 -4.15 -2.97 14.77
C LYS A 28 -2.78 -2.81 15.42
N ALA A 29 -2.62 -3.26 16.67
CA ALA A 29 -1.34 -3.25 17.38
C ALA A 29 -0.31 -4.14 16.67
N LEU A 30 -0.74 -5.34 16.26
CA LEU A 30 0.10 -6.25 15.47
C LEU A 30 0.57 -5.59 14.16
N TYR A 31 -0.31 -4.85 13.48
CA TYR A 31 0.08 -4.12 12.27
C TYR A 31 1.10 -3.01 12.51
N ARG A 32 1.00 -2.31 13.64
CA ARG A 32 2.01 -1.32 14.05
C ARG A 32 3.35 -1.97 14.36
N THR A 33 3.36 -3.09 15.08
CA THR A 33 4.58 -3.85 15.40
C THR A 33 5.28 -4.39 14.15
N LEU A 34 4.49 -4.75 13.12
CA LEU A 34 4.99 -5.21 11.82
C LEU A 34 5.48 -4.07 10.91
N ASP A 35 5.45 -2.82 11.39
CA ASP A 35 5.87 -1.62 10.67
C ASP A 35 5.22 -1.51 9.27
N LEU A 36 3.96 -1.96 9.16
CA LEU A 36 3.22 -2.00 7.89
C LEU A 36 3.03 -0.62 7.27
N GLU A 37 3.05 0.44 8.09
CA GLU A 37 3.01 1.83 7.62
C GLU A 37 4.24 2.15 6.76
N ASN A 38 5.43 1.78 7.24
CA ASN A 38 6.66 2.02 6.51
C ASN A 38 6.78 1.12 5.27
N VAL A 39 6.37 -0.15 5.38
CA VAL A 39 6.28 -1.06 4.23
C VAL A 39 5.35 -0.48 3.16
N TYR A 40 4.23 0.09 3.57
CA TYR A 40 3.30 0.76 2.67
C TYR A 40 3.91 2.01 2.05
N LEU A 41 4.59 2.86 2.80
CA LEU A 41 5.25 4.08 2.29
C LEU A 41 6.35 3.75 1.27
N ALA A 42 7.15 2.72 1.55
CA ALA A 42 8.18 2.23 0.63
C ALA A 42 7.54 1.70 -0.66
N TYR A 43 6.49 0.89 -0.53
CA TYR A 43 5.72 0.39 -1.67
C TYR A 43 5.05 1.53 -2.46
N GLU A 44 4.46 2.53 -1.80
CA GLU A 44 3.82 3.68 -2.45
C GLU A 44 4.82 4.45 -3.32
N THR A 45 6.02 4.67 -2.79
CA THR A 45 7.11 5.35 -3.51
C THR A 45 7.61 4.53 -4.69
N GLU A 46 7.82 3.22 -4.50
CA GLU A 46 8.23 2.31 -5.57
C GLU A 46 7.17 2.23 -6.66
N CYS A 47 5.89 2.09 -6.29
CA CYS A 47 4.78 2.01 -7.22
C CYS A 47 4.64 3.31 -8.01
N TYR A 48 4.81 4.47 -7.35
CA TYR A 48 4.83 5.78 -8.02
C TYR A 48 5.94 5.88 -9.05
N ASN A 49 7.17 5.51 -8.69
CA ASN A 49 8.33 5.53 -9.61
C ASN A 49 8.14 4.56 -10.78
N SER A 50 7.66 3.35 -10.51
CA SER A 50 7.36 2.34 -11.53
C SER A 50 6.27 2.82 -12.49
N LEU A 51 5.22 3.45 -11.97
CA LEU A 51 4.15 3.99 -12.80
C LEU A 51 4.62 5.18 -13.65
N LYS A 52 5.43 6.08 -13.07
CA LYS A 52 6.06 7.18 -13.79
C LYS A 52 6.91 6.67 -14.96
N ALA A 53 7.75 5.66 -14.73
CA ALA A 53 8.56 5.04 -15.77
C ALA A 53 7.70 4.42 -16.88
N LYS A 54 6.60 3.73 -16.52
CA LYS A 54 5.64 3.18 -17.49
C LYS A 54 4.97 4.29 -18.30
N ILE A 55 4.57 5.39 -17.67
CA ILE A 55 3.97 6.55 -18.35
C ILE A 55 4.95 7.10 -19.39
N THR A 56 6.22 7.35 -19.01
CA THR A 56 7.25 7.82 -19.94
C THR A 56 7.44 6.86 -21.12
N SER A 57 7.49 5.54 -20.85
CA SER A 57 7.65 4.53 -21.91
C SER A 57 6.45 4.47 -22.87
N VAL A 58 5.23 4.64 -22.37
CA VAL A 58 4.00 4.59 -23.20
C VAL A 58 3.84 5.89 -24.00
N CYS A 59 4.12 7.03 -23.39
CA CYS A 59 3.99 8.34 -24.03
C CYS A 59 5.05 8.55 -25.13
N ALA A 60 6.23 7.90 -25.03
CA ALA A 60 7.23 7.92 -26.10
C ALA A 60 6.72 7.34 -27.44
N GLY A 61 5.65 6.54 -27.43
CA GLY A 61 5.05 5.92 -28.61
C GLY A 61 3.62 6.36 -28.94
N THR A 62 3.05 7.33 -28.21
CA THR A 62 1.65 7.75 -28.38
C THR A 62 1.52 9.28 -28.46
N ALA A 63 0.49 9.77 -29.15
CA ALA A 63 0.20 11.21 -29.29
C ALA A 63 -0.38 11.86 -28.00
N ILE A 64 -0.42 11.11 -26.89
CA ILE A 64 -1.00 11.59 -25.63
C ILE A 64 0.13 12.18 -24.77
N PRO A 65 0.00 13.43 -24.31
CA PRO A 65 1.01 14.04 -23.45
C PRO A 65 1.06 13.35 -22.09
N GLU A 66 2.29 13.10 -21.61
CA GLU A 66 2.56 12.48 -20.31
C GLU A 66 1.90 13.20 -19.13
N GLU A 67 1.67 14.51 -19.27
CA GLU A 67 1.04 15.38 -18.29
C GLU A 67 -0.38 14.92 -17.91
N VAL A 68 -1.13 14.33 -18.84
CA VAL A 68 -2.47 13.80 -18.56
C VAL A 68 -2.38 12.60 -17.62
N TYR A 69 -1.41 11.71 -17.82
CA TYR A 69 -1.22 10.57 -16.93
C TYR A 69 -0.62 10.97 -15.59
N LEU A 70 0.31 11.94 -15.58
CA LEU A 70 0.90 12.46 -14.35
C LEU A 70 -0.13 13.18 -13.47
N SER A 71 -1.03 13.98 -14.06
CA SER A 71 -2.10 14.65 -13.31
C SER A 71 -3.11 13.67 -12.69
N LEU A 72 -3.40 12.56 -13.36
CA LEU A 72 -4.18 11.45 -12.79
C LEU A 72 -3.42 10.73 -11.67
N LEU A 73 -2.13 10.48 -11.87
CA LEU A 73 -1.25 9.85 -10.87
C LEU A 73 -1.14 10.71 -9.60
N HIS A 74 -1.00 12.03 -9.73
CA HIS A 74 -0.94 12.95 -8.60
C HIS A 74 -2.26 13.03 -7.83
N LYS A 75 -3.41 12.81 -8.47
CA LYS A 75 -4.71 12.74 -7.78
C LYS A 75 -4.88 11.48 -6.92
N ILE A 76 -4.15 10.40 -7.22
CA ILE A 76 -4.24 9.13 -6.48
C ILE A 76 -3.06 8.93 -5.52
N TYR A 77 -1.89 9.51 -5.82
CA TYR A 77 -0.70 9.45 -4.98
C TYR A 77 -0.93 10.23 -3.69
N LYS A 78 -0.68 9.59 -2.53
CA LYS A 78 -0.92 10.16 -1.20
C LYS A 78 -2.35 10.66 -0.96
N ARG A 79 -3.34 10.05 -1.62
CA ARG A 79 -4.75 10.44 -1.45
C ARG A 79 -5.20 10.18 -0.01
N SER A 80 -5.18 11.21 0.82
CA SER A 80 -5.88 11.22 2.12
C SER A 80 -7.36 11.45 1.85
N LYS A 81 -8.21 10.58 2.39
CA LYS A 81 -9.66 10.63 2.24
C LYS A 81 -10.31 10.63 3.61
#